data_AF-A0A2G9XYV1-F1
#
_entry.id   AF-A0A2G9XYV1-F1
#
_cell.length_a   1.000
_cell.length_b   1.000
_cell.length_c   1.000
_cell.angle_alpha   90.00
_cell.angle_beta   90.00
_cell.angle_gamma   90.00
#
_symmetry.space_group_name_H-M   'P 1'
#
loop_
_entity.id
_entity.type
_entity.pdbx_description
1 polymer ?
#
loop_
_entity_poly.entity_id
_entity_poly.type
_entity_poly.pdbx_seq_one_letter_code
_entity_poly.pdbx_strand_id
1 'polypeptide(L)'
;DAIDFDQSDEELELKVGAILVATGFSQFDPAKTPQFGYGKIGDVYTAFEFERMFASNGPTGGEIKLRNGEHPKAVAIVHCVGRKEKGYCSTVCCMYSLKFVHYLKEKLPEVKIYELYSDLCIPGKSYQKFYEETKEKGVQIIRAGEVSVTEEGRGIIIKSTVNGKERSLSVDMVILSPAIEPREDAPRLAKVLDIPQDEHGFFREEPYAPVATPREGVFIAGCAQEPKDIQVSVAQSEAAVGRILATL
;
A
#
# COMPACT_ATOMS: atom_id res chain seq x y z
N ASP A 1 19.50 -34.03 6.67
CA ASP A 1 20.49 -33.89 5.58
C ASP A 1 19.97 -33.04 4.43
N ALA A 2 19.47 -31.81 4.69
CA ALA A 2 18.93 -30.91 3.66
C ALA A 2 19.71 -29.59 3.53
N ILE A 3 20.68 -29.34 4.41
CA ILE A 3 21.52 -28.13 4.39
C ILE A 3 22.83 -28.51 3.70
N ASP A 4 23.14 -27.81 2.61
CA ASP A 4 24.38 -27.96 1.85
C ASP A 4 25.07 -26.58 1.76
N PHE A 5 26.24 -26.44 2.38
CA PHE A 5 27.02 -25.19 2.38
C PHE A 5 27.85 -25.02 1.11
N ASP A 6 27.99 -26.06 0.30
CA ASP A 6 28.76 -26.05 -0.93
C ASP A 6 27.87 -25.80 -2.18
N GLN A 7 26.56 -25.66 -1.99
CA GLN A 7 25.63 -25.31 -3.06
C GLN A 7 26.01 -23.95 -3.69
N SER A 8 26.20 -23.93 -5.02
CA SER A 8 26.49 -22.73 -5.81
C SER A 8 25.31 -22.32 -6.69
N ASP A 9 25.33 -21.07 -7.17
CA ASP A 9 24.36 -20.58 -8.17
C ASP A 9 24.42 -21.44 -9.45
N GLU A 10 23.26 -21.65 -10.08
CA GLU A 10 23.12 -22.38 -11.34
C GLU A 10 22.54 -21.44 -12.41
N GLU A 11 23.17 -21.40 -13.58
CA GLU A 11 22.62 -20.71 -14.76
C GLU A 11 21.79 -21.68 -15.59
N LEU A 12 20.51 -21.38 -15.75
CA LEU A 12 19.58 -22.16 -16.56
C LEU A 12 19.27 -21.43 -17.87
N GLU A 13 19.52 -22.08 -19.00
CA GLU A 13 19.12 -21.58 -20.31
C GLU A 13 17.71 -22.10 -20.68
N LEU A 14 16.73 -21.19 -20.78
CA LEU A 14 15.35 -21.51 -21.12
C LEU A 14 14.96 -20.88 -22.46
N LYS A 15 14.42 -21.68 -23.37
CA LYS A 15 13.80 -21.19 -24.60
C LYS A 15 12.33 -20.88 -24.33
N VAL A 16 11.96 -19.60 -24.37
CA VAL A 16 10.60 -19.13 -24.09
C VAL A 16 10.05 -18.36 -25.30
N GLY A 17 8.74 -18.50 -25.55
CA GLY A 17 8.04 -17.76 -26.62
C GLY A 17 7.47 -16.41 -26.17
N ALA A 18 7.28 -16.21 -24.87
CA ALA A 18 6.76 -14.98 -24.29
C ALA A 18 7.28 -14.77 -22.86
N ILE A 19 7.32 -13.51 -22.42
CA ILE A 19 7.69 -13.07 -21.08
C ILE A 19 6.57 -12.19 -20.50
N LEU A 20 6.09 -12.52 -19.30
CA LEU A 20 5.13 -11.71 -18.56
C LEU A 20 5.80 -11.06 -17.35
N VAL A 21 5.87 -9.74 -17.33
CA VAL A 21 6.40 -8.95 -16.22
C VAL A 21 5.28 -8.67 -15.22
N ALA A 22 5.23 -9.47 -14.16
CA ALA A 22 4.29 -9.33 -13.05
C ALA A 22 5.04 -9.10 -11.72
N THR A 23 6.07 -8.26 -11.74
CA THR A 23 7.03 -8.09 -10.65
C THR A 23 6.51 -7.33 -9.43
N GLY A 24 5.29 -6.80 -9.49
CA GLY A 24 4.67 -6.08 -8.40
C GLY A 24 5.25 -4.68 -8.20
N PHE A 25 5.36 -4.27 -6.93
CA PHE A 25 5.66 -2.89 -6.53
C PHE A 25 6.53 -2.84 -5.27
N SER A 26 7.04 -1.65 -4.95
CA SER A 26 7.66 -1.31 -3.66
C SER A 26 6.80 -0.29 -2.91
N GLN A 27 6.93 -0.21 -1.59
CA GLN A 27 6.20 0.77 -0.79
C GLN A 27 7.04 2.04 -0.58
N PHE A 28 6.39 3.20 -0.62
CA PHE A 28 7.01 4.46 -0.21
C PHE A 28 7.49 4.37 1.24
N ASP A 29 8.74 4.75 1.46
CA ASP A 29 9.35 4.82 2.79
C ASP A 29 8.92 6.11 3.51
N PRO A 30 8.07 6.04 4.56
CA PRO A 30 7.62 7.22 5.28
C PRO A 30 8.73 7.92 6.06
N ALA A 31 9.92 7.34 6.20
CA ALA A 31 11.05 8.04 6.82
C ALA A 31 11.48 9.26 5.99
N LYS A 32 11.15 9.28 4.69
CA LYS A 32 11.37 10.43 3.79
C LYS A 32 10.42 11.60 4.07
N THR A 33 9.39 11.39 4.89
CA THR A 33 8.40 12.41 5.30
C THR A 33 8.38 12.54 6.83
N PRO A 34 9.39 13.21 7.41
CA PRO A 34 9.63 13.21 8.85
C PRO A 34 8.49 13.82 9.68
N GLN A 35 7.61 14.60 9.05
CA GLN A 35 6.41 15.15 9.70
C GLN A 35 5.46 14.06 10.21
N PHE A 36 5.53 12.83 9.71
CA PHE A 36 4.71 11.72 10.18
C PHE A 36 5.34 10.92 11.32
N GLY A 37 6.57 11.26 11.75
CA GLY A 37 7.20 10.65 12.92
C GLY A 37 7.63 9.19 12.76
N TYR A 38 7.49 8.60 11.58
CA TYR A 38 7.88 7.21 11.31
C TYR A 38 9.37 6.97 11.58
N GLY A 39 9.68 5.83 12.22
CA GLY A 39 11.04 5.47 12.64
C GLY A 39 11.59 6.27 13.82
N LYS A 40 10.89 7.30 14.30
CA LYS A 40 11.28 8.11 15.47
C LYS A 40 10.33 7.93 16.64
N ILE A 41 9.02 7.95 16.38
CA ILE A 41 7.97 7.75 17.37
C ILE A 41 7.62 6.27 17.42
N GLY A 42 7.51 5.71 18.62
CA GLY A 42 7.45 4.26 18.83
C GLY A 42 6.25 3.55 18.19
N ASP A 43 5.05 4.11 18.35
CA ASP A 43 3.79 3.48 17.93
C ASP A 43 3.23 4.06 16.62
N VAL A 44 4.14 4.37 15.68
CA VAL A 44 3.83 4.78 14.32
C VAL A 44 4.23 3.67 13.36
N TYR A 45 3.25 3.05 12.71
CA TYR A 45 3.42 1.90 11.83
C TYR A 45 2.96 2.24 10.42
N THR A 46 3.55 1.59 9.41
CA THR A 46 2.99 1.55 8.06
C THR A 46 1.77 0.63 8.00
N ALA A 47 0.94 0.81 6.96
CA ALA A 47 -0.17 -0.07 6.65
C ALA A 47 0.29 -1.54 6.53
N PHE A 48 1.44 -1.80 5.91
CA PHE A 48 1.98 -3.15 5.78
C PHE A 48 2.43 -3.76 7.12
N GLU A 49 3.07 -2.98 7.98
CA GLU A 49 3.42 -3.43 9.34
C GLU A 49 2.16 -3.73 10.17
N PHE A 50 1.12 -2.89 10.04
CA PHE A 50 -0.16 -3.13 10.70
C PHE A 50 -0.85 -4.41 10.19
N GLU A 51 -0.81 -4.69 8.88
CA GLU A 51 -1.28 -5.96 8.31
C GLU A 51 -0.55 -7.16 8.92
N ARG A 52 0.79 -7.07 9.05
CA ARG A 52 1.59 -8.12 9.70
C ARG A 52 1.24 -8.25 11.18
N MET A 53 0.98 -7.16 11.89
CA MET A 53 0.51 -7.17 13.28
C MET A 53 -0.88 -7.81 13.42
N PHE A 54 -1.79 -7.57 12.48
CA PHE A 54 -3.14 -8.15 12.53
C PHE A 54 -3.17 -9.64 12.11
N ALA A 55 -2.25 -10.07 11.24
CA ALA A 55 -2.23 -11.42 10.73
C ALA A 55 -2.06 -12.45 11.87
N SER A 56 -2.88 -13.52 11.86
CA SER A 56 -2.80 -14.60 12.85
C SER A 56 -1.48 -15.38 12.79
N ASN A 57 -0.85 -15.43 11.61
CA ASN A 57 0.51 -15.92 11.40
C ASN A 57 1.57 -14.80 11.40
N GLY A 58 1.19 -13.64 11.94
CA GLY A 58 2.03 -12.47 12.15
C GLY A 58 2.98 -12.64 13.34
N PRO A 59 3.98 -11.76 13.47
CA PRO A 59 4.90 -11.76 14.61
C PRO A 59 4.20 -11.55 15.95
N THR A 60 2.99 -10.99 15.97
CA THR A 60 2.20 -10.75 17.18
C THR A 60 1.02 -11.73 17.34
N GLY A 61 0.91 -12.76 16.48
CA GLY A 61 -0.20 -13.71 16.52
C GLY A 61 -1.59 -13.09 16.28
N GLY A 62 -1.63 -11.90 15.68
CA GLY A 62 -2.86 -11.14 15.43
C GLY A 62 -3.29 -10.23 16.58
N GLU A 63 -2.45 -10.05 17.60
CA GLU A 63 -2.68 -9.08 18.67
C GLU A 63 -2.24 -7.67 18.24
N ILE A 64 -3.13 -6.69 18.42
CA ILE A 64 -2.86 -5.27 18.18
C ILE A 64 -2.42 -4.65 19.51
N LYS A 65 -1.12 -4.44 19.68
CA LYS A 65 -0.51 -3.93 20.91
C LYS A 65 0.46 -2.79 20.59
N LEU A 66 0.54 -1.85 21.52
CA LEU A 66 1.58 -0.84 21.58
C LEU A 66 2.91 -1.48 21.99
N ARG A 67 4.02 -0.76 21.81
CA ARG A 67 5.36 -1.24 22.19
C ARG A 67 5.50 -1.57 23.68
N ASN A 68 4.70 -0.95 24.55
CA ASN A 68 4.67 -1.25 25.97
C ASN A 68 3.84 -2.51 26.33
N GLY A 69 3.22 -3.17 25.34
CA GLY A 69 2.40 -4.36 25.50
C GLY A 69 0.91 -4.10 25.77
N GLU A 70 0.50 -2.85 25.95
CA GLU A 70 -0.89 -2.46 26.16
C GLU A 70 -1.66 -2.37 24.83
N HIS A 71 -2.99 -2.40 24.89
CA HIS A 71 -3.83 -2.18 23.70
C HIS A 71 -4.08 -0.68 23.48
N PRO A 72 -4.04 -0.19 22.23
CA PRO A 72 -4.39 1.19 21.94
C PRO A 72 -5.88 1.44 22.22
N LYS A 73 -6.18 2.56 22.88
CA LYS A 73 -7.56 3.05 23.11
C LYS A 73 -7.99 4.01 22.00
N ALA A 74 -7.04 4.66 21.34
CA ALA A 74 -7.25 5.51 20.18
C ALA A 74 -6.21 5.27 19.09
N VAL A 75 -6.66 5.12 17.85
CA VAL A 75 -5.83 4.89 16.67
C VAL A 75 -6.17 5.91 15.59
N ALA A 76 -5.15 6.50 14.97
CA ALA A 76 -5.32 7.29 13.77
C ALA A 76 -4.74 6.58 12.55
N ILE A 77 -5.44 6.67 11.43
CA ILE A 77 -4.99 6.18 10.14
C ILE A 77 -4.80 7.41 9.24
N VAL A 78 -3.59 7.62 8.74
CA VAL A 78 -3.23 8.77 7.90
C VAL A 78 -3.11 8.30 6.46
N HIS A 79 -3.97 8.83 5.60
CA HIS A 79 -4.01 8.51 4.17
C HIS A 79 -2.93 9.27 3.40
N CYS A 80 -2.72 8.90 2.14
CA CYS A 80 -1.95 9.67 1.16
C CYS A 80 -0.49 9.96 1.56
N VAL A 81 0.13 9.12 2.40
CA VAL A 81 1.53 9.31 2.81
C VAL A 81 2.43 9.05 1.61
N GLY A 82 3.20 10.05 1.17
CA GLY A 82 4.02 9.95 -0.06
C GLY A 82 3.33 10.43 -1.34
N ARG A 83 2.04 10.80 -1.31
CA ARG A 83 1.30 11.26 -2.50
C ARG A 83 1.91 12.53 -3.11
N LYS A 84 2.34 13.48 -2.26
CA LYS A 84 2.91 14.76 -2.71
C LYS A 84 4.27 14.55 -3.38
N GLU A 85 5.06 13.64 -2.83
CA GLU A 85 6.39 13.29 -3.30
C GLU A 85 6.33 12.51 -4.62
N LYS A 86 5.29 11.70 -4.82
CA LYS A 86 5.13 10.86 -6.01
C LYS A 86 4.34 11.53 -7.13
N GLY A 87 3.42 12.44 -6.80
CA GLY A 87 2.62 13.15 -7.80
C GLY A 87 1.42 12.35 -8.34
N TYR A 88 1.15 11.15 -7.83
CA TYR A 88 0.02 10.31 -8.23
C TYR A 88 -0.72 9.68 -7.04
N CYS A 89 -1.95 9.22 -7.27
CA CYS A 89 -2.73 8.46 -6.31
C CYS A 89 -2.35 6.98 -6.39
N SER A 90 -2.21 6.30 -5.25
CA SER A 90 -1.91 4.86 -5.24
C SER A 90 -3.13 3.96 -5.32
N THR A 91 -4.31 4.53 -5.59
CA THR A 91 -5.60 3.85 -5.86
C THR A 91 -6.20 3.05 -4.69
N VAL A 92 -5.40 2.31 -3.95
CA VAL A 92 -5.84 1.29 -2.98
C VAL A 92 -5.81 1.76 -1.53
N CYS A 93 -5.10 2.85 -1.23
CA CYS A 93 -4.86 3.27 0.15
C CYS A 93 -6.11 3.67 0.92
N CYS A 94 -7.08 4.30 0.26
CA CYS A 94 -8.36 4.60 0.90
C CYS A 94 -9.11 3.33 1.29
N MET A 95 -9.08 2.30 0.44
CA MET A 95 -9.83 1.06 0.66
C MET A 95 -9.20 0.19 1.74
N TYR A 96 -7.88 0.00 1.75
CA TYR A 96 -7.25 -0.77 2.82
C TYR A 96 -7.31 -0.04 4.17
N SER A 97 -7.32 1.30 4.19
CA SER A 97 -7.46 2.06 5.44
C SER A 97 -8.83 1.83 6.07
N LEU A 98 -9.89 1.93 5.25
CA LEU A 98 -11.24 1.60 5.68
C LEU A 98 -11.35 0.14 6.14
N LYS A 99 -10.61 -0.78 5.51
CA LYS A 99 -10.48 -2.18 5.96
C LYS A 99 -9.88 -2.29 7.36
N PHE A 100 -8.89 -1.47 7.71
CA PHE A 100 -8.31 -1.47 9.05
C PHE A 100 -9.30 -1.06 10.14
N VAL A 101 -10.32 -0.26 9.82
CA VAL A 101 -11.42 0.00 10.75
C VAL A 101 -12.09 -1.30 11.17
N HIS A 102 -12.31 -2.23 10.23
CA HIS A 102 -12.88 -3.55 10.54
C HIS A 102 -11.95 -4.36 11.45
N TYR A 103 -10.65 -4.42 11.12
CA TYR A 103 -9.65 -5.16 11.91
C TYR A 103 -9.54 -4.65 13.34
N LEU A 104 -9.47 -3.32 13.48
CA LEU A 104 -9.43 -2.66 14.78
C LEU A 104 -10.69 -2.94 15.58
N LYS A 105 -11.88 -2.83 14.98
CA LYS A 105 -13.15 -3.10 15.69
C LYS A 105 -13.36 -4.58 16.03
N GLU A 106 -12.81 -5.50 15.25
CA GLU A 106 -12.87 -6.93 15.54
C GLU A 106 -12.06 -7.28 16.80
N LYS A 107 -10.84 -6.76 16.91
CA LYS A 107 -9.93 -7.08 18.03
C LYS A 107 -10.13 -6.17 19.24
N LEU A 108 -10.51 -4.92 19.00
CA LEU A 108 -10.63 -3.86 19.99
C LEU A 108 -11.97 -3.11 19.81
N PRO A 109 -13.11 -3.67 20.26
CA PRO A 109 -14.44 -3.13 19.96
C PRO A 109 -14.64 -1.65 20.37
N GLU A 110 -14.04 -1.27 21.50
CA GLU A 110 -14.17 0.08 22.10
C GLU A 110 -13.14 1.10 21.59
N VAL A 111 -12.21 0.70 20.71
CA VAL A 111 -11.16 1.59 20.21
C VAL A 111 -11.75 2.77 19.43
N LYS A 112 -11.24 3.98 19.70
CA LYS A 112 -11.56 5.18 18.91
C LYS A 112 -10.69 5.19 17.66
N ILE A 113 -11.30 5.39 16.50
CA ILE A 113 -10.60 5.34 15.22
C ILE A 113 -10.82 6.67 14.49
N TYR A 114 -9.72 7.25 14.00
CA TYR A 114 -9.70 8.49 13.24
C TYR A 114 -9.07 8.26 11.88
N GLU A 115 -9.83 8.49 10.80
CA GLU A 115 -9.35 8.40 9.42
C GLU A 115 -9.05 9.82 8.93
N LEU A 116 -7.78 10.16 8.77
CA LEU A 116 -7.34 11.47 8.27
C LEU A 116 -7.04 11.36 6.78
N TYR A 117 -7.83 12.05 5.96
CA TYR A 117 -7.71 11.98 4.50
C TYR A 117 -7.75 13.35 3.83
N SER A 118 -7.08 13.50 2.69
CA SER A 118 -7.20 14.70 1.85
C SER A 118 -8.44 14.62 0.95
N ASP A 119 -8.53 13.52 0.19
CA ASP A 119 -9.63 13.13 -0.68
C ASP A 119 -9.83 11.62 -0.61
N LEU A 120 -11.07 11.15 -0.66
CA LEU A 120 -11.37 9.72 -0.70
C LEU A 120 -11.54 9.26 -2.13
N CYS A 121 -10.70 8.32 -2.56
CA CYS A 121 -10.82 7.64 -3.85
C CYS A 121 -11.50 6.27 -3.64
N ILE A 122 -12.81 6.21 -3.86
CA ILE A 122 -13.64 5.01 -3.58
C ILE A 122 -14.42 4.65 -4.87
N PRO A 123 -13.75 4.09 -5.90
CA PRO A 123 -14.40 3.81 -7.17
C PRO A 123 -15.26 2.54 -7.13
N GLY A 124 -16.53 2.63 -7.55
CA GLY A 124 -17.39 1.46 -7.79
C GLY A 124 -18.39 1.12 -6.68
N LYS A 125 -19.41 0.34 -7.05
CA LYS A 125 -20.62 0.10 -6.21
C LYS A 125 -20.30 -0.64 -4.91
N SER A 126 -19.46 -1.68 -4.99
CA SER A 126 -19.08 -2.49 -3.82
C SER A 126 -18.24 -1.68 -2.83
N TYR A 127 -17.34 -0.83 -3.33
CA TYR A 127 -16.50 0.02 -2.49
C TYR A 127 -17.30 1.15 -1.82
N GLN A 128 -18.27 1.75 -2.53
CA GLN A 128 -19.19 2.70 -1.91
C GLN A 128 -20.01 2.06 -0.79
N LYS A 129 -20.53 0.84 -1.01
CA LYS A 129 -21.26 0.10 0.02
C LYS A 129 -20.38 -0.15 1.24
N PHE A 130 -19.15 -0.61 1.03
CA PHE A 130 -18.18 -0.85 2.09
C PHE A 130 -17.85 0.42 2.90
N TYR A 131 -17.73 1.56 2.24
CA TYR A 131 -17.53 2.85 2.91
C TYR A 131 -18.70 3.25 3.81
N GLU A 132 -19.94 3.11 3.35
CA GLU A 132 -21.12 3.41 4.19
C GLU A 132 -21.22 2.46 5.39
N GLU A 133 -21.00 1.15 5.19
CA GLU A 133 -20.95 0.18 6.29
C GLU A 133 -19.82 0.48 7.29
N THR A 134 -18.70 1.03 6.80
CA THR A 134 -17.58 1.43 7.66
C THR A 134 -17.94 2.65 8.51
N LYS A 135 -18.65 3.64 7.96
CA LYS A 135 -19.14 4.80 8.71
C LYS A 135 -20.08 4.42 9.86
N GLU A 136 -20.92 3.42 9.66
CA GLU A 136 -21.84 2.91 10.67
C GLU A 136 -21.12 2.31 11.90
N LYS A 137 -19.81 2.01 11.80
CA LYS A 137 -18.98 1.48 12.90
C LYS A 137 -18.46 2.56 13.86
N GLY A 138 -18.89 3.81 13.71
CA GLY A 138 -18.54 4.91 14.62
C GLY A 138 -17.11 5.45 14.45
N VAL A 139 -16.48 5.21 13.30
CA VAL A 139 -15.19 5.81 12.93
C VAL A 139 -15.34 7.30 12.63
N GLN A 140 -14.36 8.11 13.02
CA GLN A 140 -14.32 9.53 12.70
C GLN A 140 -13.56 9.74 11.39
N ILE A 141 -14.28 9.98 10.29
CA ILE A 141 -13.70 10.23 8.97
C ILE A 141 -13.51 11.74 8.78
N ILE A 142 -12.27 12.20 8.84
CA ILE A 142 -11.89 13.61 8.96
C ILE A 142 -11.14 14.04 7.72
N ARG A 143 -11.74 14.94 6.95
CA ARG A 143 -11.01 15.62 5.87
C ARG A 143 -9.98 16.57 6.47
N ALA A 144 -8.72 16.22 6.30
CA ALA A 144 -7.58 16.92 6.85
C ALA A 144 -6.69 17.46 5.72
N GLY A 145 -6.18 18.67 5.90
CA GLY A 145 -5.13 19.26 5.07
C GLY A 145 -3.75 18.70 5.45
N GLU A 146 -2.80 19.58 5.71
CA GLU A 146 -1.49 19.16 6.22
C GLU A 146 -1.64 18.46 7.57
N VAL A 147 -0.94 17.33 7.73
CA VAL A 147 -0.92 16.50 8.94
C VAL A 147 0.51 16.42 9.44
N SER A 148 0.69 16.57 10.75
CA SER A 148 1.96 16.30 11.43
C SER A 148 1.71 15.49 12.70
N VAL A 149 2.69 14.64 13.03
CA VAL A 149 2.64 13.66 14.12
C VAL A 149 3.82 13.94 15.04
N THR A 150 3.54 14.14 16.32
CA THR A 150 4.54 14.42 17.35
C THR A 150 4.28 13.56 18.58
N GLU A 151 5.33 13.20 19.29
CA GLU A 151 5.23 12.46 20.56
C GLU A 151 4.94 13.44 21.72
N GLU A 152 4.01 13.07 22.62
CA GLU A 152 3.73 13.80 23.85
C GLU A 152 3.60 12.82 25.02
N GLY A 153 4.65 12.73 25.85
CA GLY A 153 4.70 11.83 27.00
C GLY A 153 4.64 10.36 26.57
N ARG A 154 3.50 9.69 26.81
CA ARG A 154 3.24 8.30 26.40
C ARG A 154 2.27 8.18 25.22
N GLY A 155 1.78 9.31 24.71
CA GLY A 155 0.83 9.34 23.60
C GLY A 155 1.39 10.06 22.39
N ILE A 156 0.58 10.09 21.33
CA ILE A 156 0.90 10.73 20.06
C ILE A 156 -0.10 11.85 19.82
N ILE A 157 0.39 13.04 19.47
CA ILE A 157 -0.42 14.18 19.06
C ILE A 157 -0.34 14.33 17.54
N ILE A 158 -1.51 14.39 16.92
CA ILE A 158 -1.68 14.66 15.50
C ILE A 158 -2.25 16.05 15.34
N LYS A 159 -1.49 16.93 14.69
CA LYS A 159 -1.97 18.25 14.28
C LYS A 159 -2.39 18.20 12.82
N SER A 160 -3.57 18.74 12.54
CA SER A 160 -4.06 18.84 11.17
C SER A 160 -4.90 20.10 10.94
N THR A 161 -4.97 20.55 9.69
CA THR A 161 -5.90 21.61 9.30
C THR A 161 -7.25 21.02 8.90
N VAL A 162 -8.32 21.37 9.63
CA VAL A 162 -9.69 20.94 9.35
C VAL A 162 -10.57 22.17 9.20
N ASN A 163 -11.22 22.33 8.04
CA ASN A 163 -12.05 23.51 7.71
C ASN A 163 -11.31 24.84 7.94
N GLY A 164 -10.04 24.91 7.55
CA GLY A 164 -9.18 26.09 7.69
C GLY A 164 -8.74 26.41 9.13
N LYS A 165 -9.01 25.51 10.09
CA LYS A 165 -8.60 25.67 11.49
C LYS A 165 -7.67 24.53 11.90
N GLU A 166 -6.62 24.85 12.64
CA GLU A 166 -5.77 23.83 13.25
C GLU A 166 -6.57 23.05 14.30
N ARG A 167 -6.44 21.73 14.26
CA ARG A 167 -7.02 20.79 15.22
C ARG A 167 -5.92 19.84 15.67
N SER A 168 -5.96 19.48 16.95
CA SER A 168 -5.09 18.46 17.54
C SER A 168 -5.92 17.27 17.98
N LEU A 169 -5.41 16.07 17.74
CA LEU A 169 -5.98 14.80 18.20
C LEU A 169 -4.91 14.06 19.00
N SER A 170 -5.29 13.46 20.13
CA SER A 170 -4.42 12.59 20.91
C SER A 170 -4.81 11.13 20.65
N VAL A 171 -3.84 10.32 20.26
CA VAL A 171 -3.99 8.89 19.98
C VAL A 171 -2.83 8.10 20.57
N ASP A 172 -3.00 6.79 20.68
CA ASP A 172 -1.97 5.90 21.20
C ASP A 172 -1.14 5.26 20.07
N MET A 173 -1.74 5.11 18.88
CA MET A 173 -1.11 4.49 17.71
C MET A 173 -1.46 5.26 16.43
N VAL A 174 -0.52 5.32 15.50
CA VAL A 174 -0.72 5.87 14.16
C VAL A 174 -0.38 4.82 13.10
N ILE A 175 -1.26 4.67 12.11
CA ILE A 175 -1.07 3.83 10.94
C ILE A 175 -0.94 4.74 9.73
N LEU A 176 0.21 4.72 9.06
CA LEU A 176 0.50 5.49 7.86
C LEU A 176 0.17 4.65 6.64
N SER A 177 -0.52 5.22 5.67
CA SER A 177 -0.93 4.57 4.43
C SER A 177 -0.05 5.04 3.27
N PRO A 178 1.08 4.37 2.99
CA PRO A 178 2.10 4.91 2.11
C PRO A 178 1.77 4.64 0.65
N ALA A 179 2.32 5.47 -0.23
CA ALA A 179 2.17 5.33 -1.65
C ALA A 179 2.81 4.02 -2.17
N ILE A 180 2.26 3.50 -3.26
CA ILE A 180 2.86 2.46 -4.08
C ILE A 180 3.90 3.11 -5.00
N GLU A 181 5.07 2.49 -5.11
CA GLU A 181 6.16 2.88 -6.00
C GLU A 181 6.50 1.72 -6.96
N PRO A 182 7.13 1.99 -8.11
CA PRO A 182 7.75 0.93 -8.89
C PRO A 182 8.75 0.14 -8.05
N ARG A 183 8.93 -1.15 -8.36
CA ARG A 183 9.93 -1.97 -7.69
C ARG A 183 11.34 -1.39 -7.92
N GLU A 184 12.21 -1.47 -6.92
CA GLU A 184 13.53 -0.82 -6.97
C GLU A 184 14.41 -1.28 -8.15
N ASP A 185 14.27 -2.52 -8.58
CA ASP A 185 15.01 -3.09 -9.71
C ASP A 185 14.26 -2.99 -11.05
N ALA A 186 13.10 -2.32 -11.11
CA ALA A 186 12.33 -2.12 -12.34
C ALA A 186 13.16 -1.49 -13.47
N PRO A 187 14.00 -0.46 -13.24
CA PRO A 187 14.86 0.09 -14.30
C PRO A 187 15.88 -0.90 -14.86
N ARG A 188 16.42 -1.78 -14.00
CA ARG A 188 17.33 -2.84 -14.42
C ARG A 188 16.61 -3.85 -15.31
N LEU A 189 15.42 -4.28 -14.88
CA LEU A 189 14.62 -5.23 -15.65
C LEU A 189 14.14 -4.64 -16.98
N ALA A 190 13.74 -3.36 -17.00
CA ALA A 190 13.36 -2.63 -18.21
C ALA A 190 14.50 -2.65 -19.25
N LYS A 191 15.74 -2.44 -18.80
CA LYS A 191 16.93 -2.53 -19.65
C LYS A 191 17.21 -3.95 -20.16
N VAL A 192 17.06 -4.97 -19.32
CA VAL A 192 17.25 -6.38 -19.71
C VAL A 192 16.23 -6.80 -20.77
N LEU A 193 14.98 -6.39 -20.57
CA LEU A 193 13.87 -6.74 -21.47
C LEU A 193 13.68 -5.75 -22.61
N ASP A 194 14.43 -4.65 -22.67
CA ASP A 194 14.25 -3.54 -23.64
C ASP A 194 12.79 -3.08 -23.77
N ILE A 195 12.16 -2.79 -22.63
CA ILE A 195 10.79 -2.27 -22.56
C ILE A 195 10.77 -0.89 -21.91
N PRO A 196 9.87 0.01 -22.36
CA PRO A 196 9.80 1.36 -21.82
C PRO A 196 9.21 1.42 -20.41
N GLN A 197 9.55 2.47 -19.70
CA GLN A 197 8.88 2.89 -18.46
C GLN A 197 8.16 4.22 -18.68
N ASP A 198 7.15 4.50 -17.85
CA ASP A 198 6.47 5.80 -17.80
C ASP A 198 7.31 6.84 -17.03
N GLU A 199 6.78 8.06 -16.90
CA GLU A 199 7.44 9.16 -16.17
C GLU A 199 7.59 8.92 -14.65
N HIS A 200 6.86 7.94 -14.11
CA HIS A 200 6.88 7.56 -12.71
C HIS A 200 7.75 6.32 -12.44
N GLY A 201 8.23 5.65 -13.49
CA GLY A 201 9.10 4.48 -13.44
C GLY A 201 8.36 3.14 -13.47
N PHE A 202 7.05 3.09 -13.72
CA PHE A 202 6.34 1.82 -13.95
C PHE A 202 6.54 1.35 -15.40
N PHE A 203 6.36 0.05 -15.68
CA PHE A 203 6.45 -0.45 -17.05
C PHE A 203 5.29 0.05 -17.90
N ARG A 204 5.60 0.54 -19.10
CA ARG A 204 4.61 1.19 -19.97
C ARG A 204 4.08 0.23 -21.02
N GLU A 205 2.75 0.10 -21.09
CA GLU A 205 2.05 -0.60 -22.15
C GLU A 205 2.15 0.10 -23.52
N GLU A 206 1.77 -0.62 -24.57
CA GLU A 206 1.44 -0.04 -25.86
C GLU A 206 0.04 0.62 -25.80
N PRO A 207 -0.17 1.78 -26.47
CA PRO A 207 -1.47 2.42 -26.53
C PRO A 207 -2.57 1.47 -27.03
N TYR A 208 -3.72 1.46 -26.35
CA TYR A 208 -4.86 0.58 -26.65
C TYR A 208 -4.61 -0.93 -26.46
N ALA A 209 -3.46 -1.29 -25.86
CA ALA A 209 -3.01 -2.65 -25.65
C ALA A 209 -2.54 -2.82 -24.19
N PRO A 210 -3.47 -2.81 -23.20
CA PRO A 210 -3.19 -2.57 -21.76
C PRO A 210 -2.36 -3.63 -21.03
N VAL A 211 -1.90 -4.66 -21.75
CA VAL A 211 -1.11 -5.78 -21.23
C VAL A 211 0.13 -6.05 -22.07
N ALA A 212 0.26 -5.45 -23.25
CA ALA A 212 1.39 -5.66 -24.15
C ALA A 212 2.34 -4.47 -24.04
N THR A 213 3.63 -4.73 -24.18
CA THR A 213 4.63 -3.68 -24.35
C THR A 213 4.90 -3.46 -25.84
N PRO A 214 5.57 -2.36 -26.23
CA PRO A 214 6.05 -2.19 -27.61
C PRO A 214 7.04 -3.26 -28.08
N ARG A 215 7.61 -4.07 -27.17
CA ARG A 215 8.46 -5.19 -27.52
C ARG A 215 7.61 -6.45 -27.70
N GLU A 216 7.64 -7.00 -28.91
CA GLU A 216 6.95 -8.25 -29.22
C GLU A 216 7.40 -9.39 -28.29
N GLY A 217 6.44 -10.19 -27.84
CA GLY A 217 6.66 -11.28 -26.90
C GLY A 217 6.83 -10.84 -25.44
N VAL A 218 6.83 -9.55 -25.11
CA VAL A 218 6.92 -9.06 -23.73
C VAL A 218 5.63 -8.35 -23.29
N PHE A 219 5.09 -8.80 -22.18
CA PHE A 219 3.81 -8.41 -21.60
C PHE A 219 3.99 -7.92 -20.16
N ILE A 220 3.03 -7.16 -19.65
CA ILE A 220 3.04 -6.60 -18.29
C ILE A 220 1.69 -6.87 -17.60
N ALA A 221 1.73 -7.09 -16.28
CA ALA A 221 0.52 -7.24 -15.47
C ALA A 221 0.71 -6.81 -14.01
N GLY A 222 -0.39 -6.47 -13.36
CA GLY A 222 -0.44 -6.14 -11.94
C GLY A 222 0.21 -4.79 -11.63
N CYS A 223 0.67 -4.61 -10.40
CA CYS A 223 1.26 -3.35 -9.95
C CYS A 223 2.60 -3.00 -10.61
N ALA A 224 3.15 -3.88 -11.46
CA ALA A 224 4.33 -3.57 -12.26
C ALA A 224 4.05 -2.45 -13.28
N GLN A 225 2.78 -2.31 -13.71
CA GLN A 225 2.34 -1.32 -14.70
C GLN A 225 1.82 -0.02 -14.07
N GLU A 226 1.15 -0.07 -12.91
CA GLU A 226 0.70 1.11 -12.15
C GLU A 226 0.03 0.66 -10.83
N PRO A 227 -0.19 1.55 -9.83
CA PRO A 227 -0.92 1.22 -8.61
C PRO A 227 -2.36 0.75 -8.87
N LYS A 228 -2.67 -0.49 -8.48
CA LYS A 228 -3.99 -1.10 -8.66
C LYS A 228 -4.31 -2.12 -7.57
N ASP A 229 -5.58 -2.50 -7.45
CA ASP A 229 -6.01 -3.52 -6.49
C ASP A 229 -5.82 -4.94 -7.03
N ILE A 230 -6.13 -5.92 -6.17
CA ILE A 230 -6.00 -7.34 -6.46
C ILE A 230 -6.93 -7.75 -7.62
N GLN A 231 -8.18 -7.26 -7.65
CA GLN A 231 -9.15 -7.69 -8.65
C GLN A 231 -8.74 -7.22 -10.05
N VAL A 232 -8.29 -5.97 -10.16
CA VAL A 232 -7.77 -5.41 -11.41
C VAL A 232 -6.48 -6.13 -11.81
N SER A 233 -5.60 -6.45 -10.86
CA SER A 233 -4.36 -7.20 -11.14
C SER A 233 -4.62 -8.61 -11.67
N VAL A 234 -5.61 -9.32 -11.11
CA VAL A 234 -6.02 -10.65 -11.57
C VAL A 234 -6.60 -10.57 -12.97
N ALA A 235 -7.56 -9.67 -13.20
CA ALA A 235 -8.16 -9.49 -14.52
C ALA A 235 -7.13 -9.09 -15.60
N GLN A 236 -6.17 -8.22 -15.26
CA GLN A 236 -5.09 -7.85 -16.18
C GLN A 236 -4.17 -9.04 -16.47
N SER A 237 -3.89 -9.89 -15.49
CA SER A 237 -3.08 -11.10 -15.68
C SER A 237 -3.79 -12.11 -16.60
N GLU A 238 -5.10 -12.31 -16.41
CA GLU A 238 -5.92 -13.14 -17.31
C GLU A 238 -5.92 -12.60 -18.74
N ALA A 239 -6.07 -11.28 -18.91
CA ALA A 239 -6.00 -10.64 -20.22
C ALA A 239 -4.61 -10.79 -20.88
N ALA A 240 -3.53 -10.67 -20.10
CA ALA A 240 -2.17 -10.86 -20.58
C ALA A 240 -1.94 -12.30 -21.07
N VAL A 241 -2.37 -13.29 -20.27
CA VAL A 241 -2.27 -14.72 -20.64
C VAL A 241 -3.12 -15.03 -21.86
N GLY A 242 -4.35 -14.51 -21.93
CA GLY A 242 -5.21 -14.67 -23.11
C GLY A 242 -4.56 -14.13 -24.38
N ARG A 243 -3.88 -12.98 -24.30
CA ARG A 243 -3.14 -12.41 -25.44
C ARG A 243 -1.92 -13.23 -25.81
N ILE A 244 -1.13 -13.68 -24.82
CA ILE A 244 0.02 -14.56 -25.04
C ILE A 244 -0.41 -15.80 -25.82
N LEU A 245 -1.44 -16.50 -25.35
CA LEU A 245 -1.94 -17.73 -25.98
C LEU A 245 -2.52 -17.52 -27.37
N ALA A 246 -2.99 -16.32 -27.70
CA ALA A 246 -3.45 -15.97 -29.04
C ALA A 246 -2.30 -15.65 -30.03
N THR A 247 -1.09 -15.42 -29.51
CA THR A 247 0.11 -15.08 -30.29
C THR A 247 1.14 -16.21 -30.38
N LEU A 248 0.95 -17.28 -29.61
CA LEU A 248 1.74 -18.52 -29.66
C LEU A 248 1.17 -19.47 -30.72
#